data_AF-A0A1I9GBW3-F1
#
_entry.id   AF-A0A1I9GBW3-F1
#
_cell.length_a   1.000
_cell.length_b   1.000
_cell.length_c   1.000
_cell.angle_alpha   90.00
_cell.angle_beta   90.00
_cell.angle_gamma   90.00
#
_symmetry.space_group_name_H-M   'P 1'
#
loop_
_entity.id
_entity.type
_entity.pdbx_description
1 polymer ?
#
loop_
_entity_poly.entity_id
_entity_poly.type
_entity_poly.pdbx_seq_one_letter_code
_entity_poly.pdbx_strand_id
1 'polypeptide(L)'
;MDESGPAHKKQFTVSLVLTPDQVFYGKGASIKKAQQSAAETALNGTILPKPPDKVSSKKVRSDFQNPTVLLRYVAGRLGVEIKFIDESVPICPTPPHPLTRLPVQLVIQLFCCNAL
;
A
#
# COMPACT_ATOMS: atom_id res chain seq x y z
N MET A 1 -1.75 19.81 23.06
CA MET A 1 -0.35 19.91 22.61
C MET A 1 0.18 21.16 23.25
N ASP A 2 1.19 21.01 24.09
CA ASP A 2 1.63 22.05 25.00
C ASP A 2 3.08 22.40 24.71
N GLU A 3 3.38 23.69 24.61
CA GLU A 3 4.70 24.23 24.36
C GLU A 3 5.17 24.96 25.63
N SER A 4 6.35 24.61 26.14
CA SER A 4 6.92 25.20 27.36
C SER A 4 8.43 25.39 27.24
N GLY A 5 9.02 26.18 28.13
CA GLY A 5 10.46 26.40 28.23
C GLY A 5 10.95 27.72 27.61
N PRO A 6 12.21 28.12 27.89
CA PRO A 6 12.81 29.32 27.31
C PRO A 6 12.83 29.28 25.78
N ALA A 7 12.82 30.44 25.12
CA ALA A 7 12.80 30.51 23.64
C ALA A 7 13.94 29.71 22.98
N HIS A 8 15.11 29.62 23.63
CA HIS A 8 16.28 28.88 23.18
C HIS A 8 16.28 27.38 23.57
N LYS A 9 15.28 26.92 24.32
CA LYS A 9 15.12 25.53 24.77
C LYS A 9 13.62 25.17 24.84
N LYS A 10 12.91 25.43 23.74
CA LYS A 10 11.49 25.07 23.60
C LYS A 10 11.32 23.56 23.80
N GLN A 11 10.28 23.20 24.52
CA GLN A 11 9.90 21.84 24.81
C GLN A 11 8.43 21.62 24.42
N PHE A 12 8.23 20.63 23.56
CA PHE A 12 6.93 20.23 23.07
C PHE A 12 6.46 19.00 23.81
N THR A 13 5.18 18.99 24.21
CA THR A 13 4.50 17.83 24.79
C THR A 13 3.35 17.43 23.88
N VAL A 14 3.28 16.14 23.54
CA VAL A 14 2.23 15.56 22.69
C VAL A 14 1.65 14.31 23.34
N SER A 15 0.41 14.01 23.02
CA SER A 15 -0.31 12.81 23.43
C SER A 15 -0.67 11.96 22.21
N LEU A 16 -0.41 10.65 22.27
CA LEU A 16 -0.80 9.64 21.30
C LEU A 16 -1.89 8.76 21.93
N VAL A 17 -3.08 8.77 21.33
CA VAL A 17 -4.23 7.97 21.78
C VAL A 17 -4.41 6.82 20.81
N LEU A 18 -4.26 5.58 21.28
CA LEU A 18 -4.48 4.38 20.45
C LEU A 18 -5.88 3.78 20.67
N THR A 19 -6.31 3.74 21.92
CA THR A 19 -7.67 3.43 22.35
C THR A 19 -8.08 4.44 23.41
N PRO A 20 -9.37 4.59 23.75
CA PRO A 20 -9.81 5.55 24.79
C PRO A 20 -9.06 5.38 26.13
N ASP A 21 -8.72 4.14 26.49
CA ASP A 21 -8.00 3.81 27.72
C ASP A 21 -6.46 3.79 27.58
N GLN A 22 -5.94 3.96 26.36
CA GLN A 22 -4.50 3.92 26.08
C GLN A 22 -4.01 5.26 25.53
N VAL A 23 -3.59 6.13 26.45
CA VAL A 23 -3.01 7.44 26.16
C VAL A 23 -1.53 7.45 26.55
N PHE A 24 -0.67 7.77 25.59
CA PHE A 24 0.77 7.84 25.78
C PHE A 24 1.28 9.25 25.57
N TYR A 25 2.18 9.73 26.43
CA TYR A 25 2.73 11.07 26.35
C TYR A 25 4.19 11.04 25.91
N GLY A 26 4.59 12.06 25.15
CA GLY A 26 5.97 12.24 24.70
C GLY A 26 6.40 13.69 24.79
N LYS A 27 7.68 13.91 25.08
CA LYS A 27 8.28 15.25 25.19
C LYS A 27 9.53 15.36 24.33
N GLY A 28 9.79 16.54 23.77
CA GLY A 28 10.98 16.74 22.96
C GLY A 28 11.28 18.20 22.61
N ALA A 29 12.49 18.46 22.12
CA ALA A 29 12.92 19.79 21.67
C ALA A 29 12.26 20.25 20.36
N SER A 30 11.54 19.35 19.70
CA SER A 30 10.70 19.62 18.52
C SER A 30 9.45 18.76 18.57
N ILE A 31 8.40 19.17 17.84
CA ILE A 31 7.16 18.39 17.71
C ILE A 31 7.46 16.97 17.22
N LYS A 32 8.33 16.82 16.22
CA LYS A 32 8.74 15.51 15.69
C LYS A 32 9.40 14.64 16.76
N LYS A 33 10.29 15.23 17.58
CA LYS A 33 10.94 14.52 18.70
C LYS A 33 9.92 14.11 19.77
N ALA A 34 8.98 14.99 20.10
CA ALA A 34 7.91 14.68 21.04
C ALA A 34 7.01 13.55 20.53
N GLN A 35 6.64 13.56 19.24
CA GLN A 35 5.86 12.51 18.59
C GLN A 35 6.60 11.18 18.57
N GLN A 36 7.89 11.19 18.20
CA GLN A 36 8.72 9.99 18.25
C GLN A 36 8.80 9.41 19.66
N SER A 37 9.01 10.27 20.67
CA SER A 37 9.01 9.86 22.08
C SER A 37 7.66 9.26 22.49
N ALA A 38 6.53 9.87 22.10
CA ALA A 38 5.20 9.31 22.40
C ALA A 38 4.97 7.96 21.71
N ALA A 39 5.43 7.80 20.47
CA ALA A 39 5.35 6.54 19.72
C ALA A 39 6.20 5.44 20.36
N GLU A 40 7.40 5.76 20.83
CA GLU A 40 8.27 4.83 21.54
C GLU A 40 7.63 4.37 22.87
N THR A 41 7.09 5.31 23.65
CA THR A 41 6.33 4.99 24.87
C THR A 41 5.15 4.07 24.56
N ALA A 42 4.41 4.33 23.48
CA ALA A 42 3.30 3.49 23.06
C ALA A 42 3.78 2.08 22.70
N LEU A 43 4.79 1.94 21.84
CA LEU A 43 5.30 0.63 21.42
C LEU A 43 5.74 -0.28 22.59
N ASN A 44 6.21 0.32 23.68
CA ASN A 44 6.63 -0.40 24.89
C ASN A 44 5.49 -0.67 25.87
N GLY A 45 4.46 0.20 25.89
CA GLY A 45 3.37 0.18 26.87
C GLY A 45 2.01 -0.27 26.34
N THR A 46 1.86 -0.55 25.04
CA THR A 46 0.59 -1.01 24.48
C THR A 46 0.26 -2.42 24.93
N ILE A 47 -1.02 -2.66 25.22
CA ILE A 47 -1.57 -4.01 25.40
C ILE A 47 -2.08 -4.63 24.09
N LEU A 48 -1.96 -3.90 22.98
CA LEU A 48 -2.42 -4.36 21.66
C LEU A 48 -1.49 -5.45 21.11
N PRO A 49 -2.03 -6.47 20.42
CA PRO A 49 -1.21 -7.50 19.80
C PRO A 49 -0.29 -6.90 18.73
N LYS A 50 0.97 -7.37 18.70
CA LYS A 50 1.91 -7.01 17.64
C LYS A 50 1.34 -7.48 16.30
N PRO A 51 1.31 -6.66 15.25
CA PRO A 51 0.98 -7.16 13.93
C PRO A 51 2.00 -8.24 13.52
N PRO A 52 1.61 -9.22 12.71
CA PRO A 52 2.53 -10.25 12.23
C PRO A 52 3.73 -9.60 11.55
N ASP A 53 4.93 -10.11 11.84
CA ASP A 53 6.16 -9.61 11.24
C ASP A 53 6.03 -9.67 9.71
N LYS A 54 6.09 -8.49 9.07
CA LYS A 54 6.13 -8.44 7.62
C LYS A 54 7.42 -9.12 7.19
N VAL A 55 7.31 -10.27 6.53
CA VAL A 55 8.43 -10.91 5.83
C VAL A 55 9.20 -9.82 5.08
N SER A 56 10.50 -9.67 5.37
CA SER A 56 11.32 -8.58 4.87
C SER A 56 11.23 -8.56 3.34
N SER A 57 10.44 -7.66 2.77
CA SER A 57 10.34 -7.53 1.33
C SER A 57 11.63 -6.87 0.87
N LYS A 58 12.53 -7.67 0.27
CA LYS A 58 13.75 -7.18 -0.37
C LYS A 58 13.32 -6.19 -1.45
N LYS A 59 13.41 -4.88 -1.19
CA LYS A 59 13.13 -3.74 -2.11
C LYS A 59 12.34 -4.18 -3.35
N VAL A 60 11.10 -4.63 -3.15
CA VAL A 60 10.33 -5.18 -4.26
C VAL A 60 9.91 -3.99 -5.09
N ARG A 61 10.36 -3.95 -6.35
CA ARG A 61 9.81 -3.00 -7.31
C ARG A 61 8.30 -3.17 -7.26
N SER A 62 7.58 -2.06 -6.99
CA SER A 62 6.12 -1.94 -6.97
C SER A 62 5.41 -3.29 -7.17
N ASP A 63 4.98 -3.94 -6.08
CA ASP A 63 4.29 -5.24 -6.12
C ASP A 63 3.07 -5.27 -7.08
N PHE A 64 2.63 -4.10 -7.54
CA PHE A 64 1.66 -3.85 -8.60
C PHE A 64 2.15 -4.19 -10.02
N GLN A 65 3.43 -4.50 -10.23
CA GLN A 65 3.95 -4.97 -11.52
C GLN A 65 3.51 -6.41 -11.84
N ASN A 66 3.17 -7.21 -10.81
CA ASN A 66 2.60 -8.54 -11.02
C ASN A 66 1.06 -8.41 -11.12
N PRO A 67 0.45 -8.69 -12.29
CA PRO A 67 -1.00 -8.51 -12.48
C PRO A 67 -1.83 -9.41 -11.56
N THR A 68 -1.34 -10.60 -11.21
CA THR A 68 -2.01 -11.54 -10.30
C THR A 68 -2.07 -11.01 -8.87
N VAL A 69 -0.99 -10.39 -8.39
CA VAL A 69 -0.92 -9.79 -7.05
C VAL A 69 -1.85 -8.58 -6.97
N LEU A 70 -1.84 -7.73 -8.00
CA LEU A 70 -2.74 -6.58 -8.10
C LEU A 70 -4.21 -7.01 -8.09
N LEU A 71 -4.56 -8.02 -8.88
CA LEU A 71 -5.90 -8.58 -8.94
C LEU A 71 -6.34 -9.08 -7.55
N ARG A 72 -5.52 -9.89 -6.87
CA ARG A 72 -5.83 -10.39 -5.52
C ARG A 72 -6.01 -9.25 -4.51
N TYR A 73 -5.19 -8.20 -4.58
CA TYR A 73 -5.30 -7.04 -3.70
C TYR A 73 -6.60 -6.26 -3.91
N VAL A 74 -6.97 -5.95 -5.16
CA VAL A 74 -8.21 -5.25 -5.49
C VAL A 74 -9.43 -6.05 -5.05
N ALA A 75 -9.42 -7.35 -5.34
CA ALA A 75 -10.51 -8.24 -4.96
C ALA A 75 -10.70 -8.33 -3.45
N GLY A 76 -9.61 -8.44 -2.68
CA GLY A 76 -9.67 -8.42 -1.21
C GLY A 76 -10.26 -7.12 -0.65
N ARG A 77 -9.96 -5.96 -1.29
CA ARG A 77 -10.58 -4.68 -0.90
C ARG A 77 -12.05 -4.57 -1.27
N LEU A 78 -12.48 -5.26 -2.32
CA LEU A 78 -13.88 -5.33 -2.77
C LEU A 78 -14.66 -6.48 -2.10
N GLY A 79 -13.99 -7.32 -1.29
CA GLY A 79 -14.61 -8.50 -0.68
C GLY A 79 -14.94 -9.62 -1.67
N VAL A 80 -14.31 -9.63 -2.85
CA VAL A 80 -14.53 -10.63 -3.90
C VAL A 80 -13.54 -11.78 -3.74
N GLU A 81 -14.04 -13.01 -3.67
CA GLU A 81 -13.21 -14.21 -3.67
C GLU A 81 -12.79 -14.57 -5.10
N ILE A 82 -11.48 -14.74 -5.32
CA ILE A 82 -10.92 -15.13 -6.62
C ILE A 82 -10.31 -16.53 -6.51
N LYS A 83 -10.77 -17.44 -7.37
CA LYS A 83 -10.22 -18.78 -7.55
C LYS A 83 -9.51 -18.85 -8.89
N PHE A 84 -8.22 -19.18 -8.87
CA PHE A 84 -7.47 -19.47 -10.09
C PHE A 84 -7.69 -20.95 -10.40
N ILE A 85 -8.33 -21.22 -11.52
CA ILE A 85 -8.52 -22.57 -12.05
C ILE A 85 -7.47 -22.75 -13.15
N ASP A 86 -6.57 -23.70 -12.97
CA ASP A 86 -5.69 -24.13 -14.05
C ASP A 86 -6.47 -25.11 -14.92
N GLU A 87 -7.24 -24.57 -15.87
CA GLU A 87 -7.92 -25.38 -16.86
C GLU A 87 -6.91 -25.74 -17.93
N SER A 88 -6.52 -27.02 -18.02
CA SER A 88 -5.77 -27.51 -19.17
C SER A 88 -6.69 -27.39 -20.38
N VAL A 89 -6.59 -26.29 -21.11
CA VAL A 89 -7.36 -26.08 -22.33
C VAL A 89 -7.09 -27.29 -23.22
N PRO A 90 -8.11 -28.09 -23.58
CA PRO A 90 -7.94 -29.11 -24.59
C PRO A 90 -7.40 -28.38 -25.81
N ILE A 91 -6.20 -28.74 -26.26
CA ILE A 91 -5.64 -28.23 -27.50
C ILE A 91 -6.58 -28.76 -28.58
N CYS A 92 -7.62 -27.99 -28.92
CA CYS A 92 -8.36 -28.22 -30.14
C CYS A 92 -7.31 -28.15 -31.24
N PRO A 93 -7.12 -29.19 -32.06
CA PRO A 93 -6.27 -29.07 -33.24
C PRO A 93 -6.90 -27.95 -34.07
N THR A 94 -6.28 -26.78 -34.06
CA THR A 94 -6.71 -25.67 -34.88
C THR A 94 -6.68 -26.17 -36.32
N PRO A 95 -7.81 -26.14 -37.06
CA PRO A 95 -7.75 -26.37 -38.49
C PRO A 95 -6.76 -25.36 -39.07
N PRO A 96 -5.95 -25.75 -40.09
CA PRO A 96 -4.99 -24.86 -40.71
C PRO A 96 -5.75 -23.77 -41.46
N HIS A 97 -6.15 -22.72 -40.75
CA HIS A 97 -6.61 -21.50 -41.38
C HIS A 97 -5.37 -20.79 -41.93
N PRO A 98 -5.38 -20.38 -43.21
CA PRO A 98 -4.27 -19.62 -43.76
C PRO A 98 -4.14 -18.32 -42.96
N LEU A 99 -2.99 -18.15 -42.32
CA LEU A 99 -2.64 -16.95 -41.58
C LEU A 99 -2.60 -15.75 -42.53
N THR A 100 -3.69 -14.99 -42.61
CA THR A 100 -3.58 -13.56 -42.92
C THR A 100 -3.03 -12.88 -41.68
N ARG A 101 -1.70 -12.90 -41.58
CA ARG A 101 -0.90 -12.12 -40.65
C ARG A 101 -1.17 -10.63 -40.92
N LEU A 102 -2.19 -10.06 -40.27
CA LEU A 102 -2.31 -8.61 -40.22
C LEU A 102 -1.16 -8.08 -39.37
N PRO A 103 -0.34 -7.15 -39.88
CA PRO A 103 0.70 -6.54 -39.06
C PRO A 103 0.02 -5.85 -37.89
N VAL A 104 0.52 -6.14 -36.68
CA VAL A 104 0.25 -5.35 -35.49
C VAL A 104 0.85 -3.97 -35.74
N GLN A 105 0.11 -3.13 -36.44
CA GLN A 105 0.42 -1.72 -36.60
C GLN A 105 -0.51 -0.98 -35.66
N LEU A 106 -0.02 -0.86 -34.43
CA LEU A 106 -0.17 0.32 -33.59
C LEU A 106 -1.54 1.01 -33.70
N VAL A 107 -2.58 0.42 -33.08
CA VAL A 107 -3.76 1.17 -32.65
C VAL A 107 -3.39 2.02 -31.42
N ILE A 108 -2.48 2.97 -31.63
CA ILE A 108 -2.37 4.20 -30.85
C ILE A 108 -2.39 5.34 -31.86
N GLN A 109 -3.51 5.51 -32.53
CA GLN A 109 -3.91 6.78 -33.13
C GLN A 109 -5.36 6.68 -33.57
N LEU A 110 -6.31 6.85 -32.64
CA LEU A 110 -7.62 7.39 -32.98
C LEU A 110 -8.36 7.93 -31.76
N PHE A 111 -7.88 9.04 -31.21
CA PHE A 111 -8.74 10.06 -30.61
C PHE A 111 -8.04 11.42 -30.68
N CYS A 112 -7.66 11.83 -31.89
CA CYS A 112 -7.51 13.24 -32.22
C CYS A 112 -8.03 13.44 -33.65
N CYS A 113 -8.88 14.47 -33.79
CA CYS A 113 -9.45 15.07 -35.00
C CYS A 113 -10.67 14.31 -35.57
N ASN A 114 -11.84 14.91 -35.81
CA ASN A 114 -12.16 16.29 -36.24
C ASN A 114 -13.60 16.66 -35.82
N ALA A 115 -13.87 17.85 -35.27
CA ALA A 115 -14.06 19.15 -35.93
C ALA A 115 -15.48 19.37 -36.49
N LEU A 116 -16.25 20.25 -35.84
CA LEU A 116 -16.78 21.50 -36.41
C LEU A 116 -17.04 22.50 -35.28
#